data_AF-A0A8H7KBS9-F1
#
_entry.id   AF-A0A8H7KBS9-F1
#
_cell.length_a   1.000
_cell.length_b   1.000
_cell.length_c   1.000
_cell.angle_alpha   90.00
_cell.angle_beta   90.00
_cell.angle_gamma   90.00
#
_symmetry.space_group_name_H-M   'P 1'
#
loop_
_entity.id
_entity.type
_entity.pdbx_description
1 polymer ?
#
loop_
_entity_poly.entity_id
_entity_poly.type
_entity_poly.pdbx_seq_one_letter_code
_entity_poly.pdbx_strand_id
1 'polypeptide(L)'
;MTYQYPLYFLHVYKNQKALILLYTATFFLMIHYGEGYHAWEVTPEDYSQILKLYTNSIIYFPTAYFTKVTLLLLIGRVFAVKEQVARSIHVFIAMLFVAYLPVQIVKKRKIFFFGLTLAIFTDFVILLVPIPLTWSLRVSLRKKIKIITLLGAGGIATGMTILRMYKAVKFIDSNDVTADFGSLILTT
;
A
#
# COMPACT_ATOMS: atom_id res chain seq x y z
N MET A 1 -28.54 1.75 -13.76
CA MET A 1 -28.18 1.50 -12.35
C MET A 1 -27.01 2.40 -11.96
N THR A 2 -27.25 3.70 -11.73
CA THR A 2 -26.21 4.74 -11.92
C THR A 2 -25.84 5.56 -10.67
N TYR A 3 -26.29 5.23 -9.45
CA TYR A 3 -26.22 6.20 -8.33
C TYR A 3 -25.77 5.65 -6.95
N GLN A 4 -24.79 4.75 -6.88
CA GLN A 4 -24.28 4.27 -5.56
C GLN A 4 -22.78 4.51 -5.31
N TYR A 5 -22.05 4.94 -6.34
CA TYR A 5 -20.62 5.28 -6.26
C TYR A 5 -20.26 6.43 -5.29
N PRO A 6 -21.03 7.54 -5.15
CA PRO A 6 -20.57 8.68 -4.35
C PRO A 6 -20.57 8.41 -2.83
N LEU A 7 -21.54 7.68 -2.31
CA LEU A 7 -21.62 7.34 -0.88
C LEU A 7 -20.54 6.32 -0.47
N TYR A 8 -20.35 5.28 -1.29
CA TYR A 8 -19.33 4.26 -1.03
C TYR A 8 -17.91 4.85 -1.05
N PHE A 9 -17.63 5.74 -2.02
CA PHE A 9 -16.35 6.44 -2.14
C PHE A 9 -16.07 7.34 -0.92
N LEU A 10 -17.06 8.08 -0.41
CA LEU A 10 -16.91 8.93 0.76
C LEU A 10 -16.62 8.13 2.03
N HIS A 11 -17.27 6.98 2.22
CA HIS A 11 -17.05 6.14 3.39
C HIS A 11 -15.64 5.53 3.39
N VAL A 12 -15.21 4.98 2.25
CA VAL A 12 -13.85 4.45 2.05
C VAL A 12 -12.80 5.54 2.31
N TYR A 13 -13.00 6.74 1.75
CA TYR A 13 -12.07 7.85 1.90
C TYR A 13 -11.98 8.37 3.35
N LYS A 14 -13.09 8.43 4.07
CA LYS A 14 -13.12 8.81 5.49
C LYS A 14 -12.34 7.81 6.36
N ASN A 15 -12.55 6.52 6.14
CA ASN A 15 -11.83 5.45 6.85
C ASN A 15 -10.35 5.45 6.50
N GLN A 16 -10.00 5.66 5.23
CA GLN A 16 -8.61 5.77 4.79
C GLN A 16 -7.89 6.94 5.48
N LYS A 17 -8.52 8.11 5.58
CA LYS A 17 -7.94 9.27 6.28
C LYS A 17 -7.62 8.98 7.75
N ALA A 18 -8.56 8.38 8.46
CA ALA A 18 -8.36 8.03 9.88
C ALA A 18 -7.19 7.04 10.06
N LEU A 19 -7.10 6.03 9.18
CA LEU A 19 -6.02 5.05 9.19
C LEU A 19 -4.65 5.67 8.87
N ILE A 20 -4.58 6.58 7.89
CA ILE A 20 -3.35 7.30 7.56
C ILE A 20 -2.89 8.15 8.76
N LEU A 21 -3.80 8.90 9.39
CA LEU A 21 -3.48 9.71 10.56
C LEU A 21 -2.93 8.85 11.71
N LEU A 22 -3.59 7.73 11.99
CA LEU A 22 -3.17 6.78 13.02
C LEU A 22 -1.79 6.19 12.70
N TYR A 23 -1.55 5.77 11.46
CA TYR A 23 -0.26 5.27 11.01
C TYR A 23 0.86 6.31 11.15
N THR A 24 0.61 7.56 10.72
CA THR A 24 1.58 8.64 10.86
C THR A 24 1.89 8.95 12.32
N ALA A 25 0.88 8.93 13.21
CA ALA A 25 1.09 9.16 14.63
C ALA A 25 1.95 8.05 15.26
N THR A 26 1.69 6.78 14.92
CA THR A 26 2.52 5.66 15.41
C THR A 26 3.96 5.74 14.94
N PHE A 27 4.19 6.22 13.72
CA PHE A 27 5.54 6.41 13.17
C PHE A 27 6.32 7.49 13.92
N PHE A 28 5.71 8.65 14.18
CA PHE A 28 6.37 9.69 14.99
C PHE A 28 6.71 9.23 16.41
N LEU A 29 5.85 8.39 17.01
CA LEU A 29 6.14 7.78 18.30
C LEU A 29 7.33 6.81 18.24
N MET A 30 7.42 5.99 17.19
CA MET A 30 8.55 5.07 17.01
C MET A 30 9.87 5.83 16.84
N ILE A 31 9.90 6.89 16.04
CA ILE A 31 11.07 7.78 15.92
C ILE A 31 11.45 8.36 17.29
N HIS A 32 10.47 8.82 18.08
CA HIS A 32 10.73 9.39 19.40
C HIS A 32 11.40 8.40 20.36
N TYR A 33 11.05 7.11 20.27
CA TYR A 33 11.67 6.04 21.06
C TYR A 33 13.00 5.53 20.49
N GLY A 34 13.53 6.12 19.42
CA GLY A 34 14.84 5.76 18.87
C GLY A 34 14.80 4.77 17.70
N GLU A 35 13.67 4.64 16.99
CA GLU A 35 13.64 3.95 15.70
C GLU A 35 14.62 4.62 14.72
N GLY A 36 15.51 3.83 14.10
CA GLY A 36 16.56 4.31 13.20
C GLY A 36 17.98 4.32 13.79
N TYR A 37 18.13 4.17 15.11
CA TYR A 37 19.41 3.94 15.77
C TYR A 37 19.74 2.43 15.85
N HIS A 38 21.01 2.09 16.05
CA HIS A 38 21.40 0.69 16.22
C HIS A 38 20.80 0.12 17.51
N ALA A 39 20.47 -1.17 17.52
CA ALA A 39 19.74 -1.79 18.63
C ALA A 39 20.46 -1.70 19.98
N TRP A 40 21.79 -1.55 19.98
CA TRP A 40 22.62 -1.35 21.17
C TRP A 40 22.75 0.11 21.63
N GLU A 41 22.27 1.07 20.83
CA GLU A 41 22.26 2.50 21.17
C GLU A 41 20.95 2.93 21.84
N VAL A 42 19.93 2.06 21.82
CA VAL A 42 18.60 2.30 22.37
C VAL A 42 18.50 1.69 23.77
N THR A 43 17.86 2.41 24.69
CA THR A 43 17.63 1.88 26.05
C THR A 43 16.73 0.64 26.00
N PRO A 44 16.90 -0.35 26.90
CA PRO A 44 16.05 -1.54 26.93
C PRO A 44 14.56 -1.22 27.08
N GLU A 45 14.23 -0.15 27.83
CA GLU A 45 12.88 0.34 28.05
C GLU A 45 12.27 0.85 26.74
N ASP A 46 12.96 1.73 26.03
CA ASP A 46 12.51 2.30 24.76
C ASP A 46 12.45 1.23 23.65
N TYR A 47 13.39 0.29 23.65
CA TYR A 47 13.37 -0.86 22.75
C TYR A 47 12.10 -1.71 22.94
N SER A 48 11.69 -1.92 24.20
CA SER A 48 10.44 -2.63 24.50
C SER A 48 9.19 -1.88 24.00
N GLN A 49 9.21 -0.54 24.03
CA GLN A 49 8.11 0.29 23.51
C GLN A 49 8.06 0.24 21.99
N ILE A 50 9.22 0.32 21.31
CA ILE A 50 9.34 0.13 19.87
C ILE A 50 8.78 -1.22 19.45
N LEU A 51 9.15 -2.31 20.13
CA LEU A 51 8.63 -3.65 19.82
C LEU A 51 7.11 -3.78 20.03
N LYS A 52 6.55 -3.13 21.06
CA LYS A 52 5.10 -3.06 21.28
C LYS A 52 4.40 -2.31 20.16
N LEU A 53 4.96 -1.18 19.73
CA LEU A 53 4.45 -0.40 18.60
C LEU A 53 4.55 -1.17 17.28
N TYR A 54 5.62 -1.95 17.06
CA TYR A 54 5.75 -2.87 15.92
C TYR A 54 4.72 -3.99 15.95
N THR A 55 4.49 -4.57 17.14
CA THR A 55 3.45 -5.59 17.34
C THR A 55 2.06 -5.03 17.06
N ASN A 56 1.90 -3.71 17.16
CA ASN A 56 0.68 -2.96 16.89
C ASN A 56 0.60 -2.38 15.46
N SER A 57 1.60 -2.62 14.60
CA SER A 57 1.61 -2.18 13.19
C SER A 57 0.59 -2.90 12.28
N ILE A 58 -0.40 -3.57 12.88
CA ILE A 58 -1.59 -4.12 12.21
C ILE A 58 -2.25 -3.05 11.35
N ILE A 59 -2.13 -1.77 11.71
CA ILE A 59 -2.69 -0.63 10.97
C ILE A 59 -2.09 -0.48 9.56
N TYR A 60 -0.86 -0.93 9.31
CA TYR A 60 -0.20 -0.80 8.01
C TYR A 60 -0.96 -1.54 6.89
N PHE A 61 -1.35 -2.80 7.13
CA PHE A 61 -1.98 -3.63 6.09
C PHE A 61 -3.39 -3.15 5.67
N PRO A 62 -4.30 -2.78 6.60
CA PRO A 62 -5.54 -2.09 6.28
C PRO A 62 -5.28 -0.79 5.54
N THR A 63 -4.31 0.03 5.98
CA THR A 63 -3.99 1.30 5.32
C THR A 63 -3.54 1.09 3.87
N ALA A 64 -2.68 0.10 3.63
CA ALA A 64 -2.22 -0.28 2.30
C ALA A 64 -3.38 -0.82 1.43
N TYR A 65 -4.25 -1.67 1.99
CA TYR A 65 -5.44 -2.16 1.30
C TYR A 65 -6.39 -1.03 0.91
N PHE A 66 -6.75 -0.15 1.85
CA PHE A 66 -7.65 0.97 1.59
C PHE A 66 -7.07 1.95 0.56
N THR A 67 -5.75 2.15 0.55
CA THR A 67 -5.08 2.96 -0.48
C THR A 67 -5.24 2.36 -1.87
N LYS A 68 -5.07 1.03 -2.01
CA LYS A 68 -5.30 0.32 -3.27
C LYS A 68 -6.75 0.38 -3.72
N VAL A 69 -7.70 0.21 -2.80
CA VAL A 69 -9.14 0.36 -3.09
C VAL A 69 -9.45 1.75 -3.59
N THR A 70 -8.92 2.80 -2.96
CA THR A 70 -9.11 4.19 -3.41
C THR A 70 -8.55 4.42 -4.81
N LEU A 71 -7.34 3.92 -5.12
CA LEU A 71 -6.76 4.01 -6.47
C LEU A 71 -7.62 3.29 -7.51
N LEU A 72 -8.07 2.08 -7.21
CA LEU A 72 -8.93 1.28 -8.09
C LEU A 72 -10.29 1.96 -8.32
N LEU A 73 -10.88 2.56 -7.28
CA LEU A 73 -12.12 3.34 -7.41
C LEU A 73 -11.91 4.64 -8.20
N LEU A 74 -10.75 5.29 -8.07
CA LEU A 74 -10.39 6.46 -8.89
C LEU A 74 -10.24 6.09 -10.36
N ILE A 75 -9.55 4.99 -10.67
CA ILE A 75 -9.44 4.43 -12.03
C ILE A 75 -10.84 4.08 -12.54
N GLY A 76 -11.62 3.34 -11.74
CA GLY A 76 -13.00 2.98 -12.08
C GLY A 76 -13.87 4.19 -12.37
N ARG A 77 -13.71 5.29 -11.62
CA ARG A 77 -14.41 6.56 -11.85
C ARG A 77 -13.97 7.24 -13.15
N VAL A 78 -12.67 7.27 -13.44
CA VAL A 78 -12.13 7.86 -14.68
C VAL A 78 -12.60 7.09 -15.92
N PHE A 79 -12.72 5.77 -15.81
CA PHE A 79 -13.11 4.87 -16.88
C PHE A 79 -14.53 4.31 -16.75
N ALA A 80 -15.39 4.94 -15.94
CA ALA A 80 -16.76 4.49 -15.63
C ALA A 80 -17.71 4.38 -16.83
N VAL A 81 -17.18 4.54 -18.04
CA VAL A 81 -17.86 4.47 -19.33
C VAL A 81 -18.28 3.03 -19.69
N LYS A 82 -17.66 1.97 -19.14
CA LYS A 82 -18.00 0.56 -19.44
C LYS A 82 -18.29 -0.27 -18.18
N GLU A 83 -19.45 -0.92 -18.13
CA GLU A 83 -19.87 -1.79 -17.00
C GLU A 83 -18.95 -3.00 -16.78
N GLN A 84 -18.40 -3.58 -17.86
CA GLN A 84 -17.44 -4.68 -17.77
C GLN A 84 -16.18 -4.30 -16.98
N VAL A 85 -15.69 -3.08 -17.19
CA VAL A 85 -14.50 -2.54 -16.51
C VAL A 85 -14.79 -2.33 -15.03
N ALA A 86 -15.95 -1.73 -14.70
CA ALA A 86 -16.38 -1.53 -13.33
C ALA A 86 -16.52 -2.87 -12.58
N ARG A 87 -17.08 -3.90 -13.23
CA ARG A 87 -17.20 -5.25 -12.66
C ARG A 87 -15.84 -5.89 -12.40
N SER A 88 -14.90 -5.82 -13.34
CA SER A 88 -13.54 -6.33 -13.14
C SER A 88 -12.82 -5.66 -11.97
N ILE A 89 -13.00 -4.34 -11.79
CA ILE A 89 -12.42 -3.60 -10.66
C ILE A 89 -12.99 -4.09 -9.33
N HIS A 90 -14.30 -4.32 -9.22
CA HIS A 90 -14.90 -4.85 -7.98
C HIS A 90 -14.44 -6.27 -7.66
N VAL A 91 -14.36 -7.15 -8.67
CA VAL A 91 -13.81 -8.50 -8.51
C VAL A 91 -12.36 -8.45 -8.04
N PHE A 92 -11.55 -7.54 -8.61
CA PHE A 92 -10.17 -7.36 -8.20
C PHE A 92 -10.04 -6.82 -6.77
N ILE A 93 -10.90 -5.87 -6.35
CA ILE A 93 -10.97 -5.40 -4.96
C ILE A 93 -11.30 -6.56 -4.00
N ALA A 94 -12.28 -7.41 -4.34
CA ALA A 94 -12.63 -8.57 -3.53
C ALA A 94 -11.48 -9.59 -3.44
N MET A 95 -10.80 -9.87 -4.56
CA MET A 95 -9.61 -10.71 -4.60
C MET A 95 -8.50 -10.15 -3.69
N LEU A 96 -8.22 -8.84 -3.76
CA LEU A 96 -7.25 -8.19 -2.89
C LEU A 96 -7.65 -8.33 -1.42
N PHE A 97 -8.91 -8.13 -1.08
CA PHE A 97 -9.38 -8.28 0.30
C PHE A 97 -9.08 -9.68 0.85
N VAL A 98 -9.40 -10.72 0.06
CA VAL A 98 -9.11 -12.12 0.42
C VAL A 98 -7.61 -12.37 0.54
N ALA A 99 -6.78 -11.77 -0.31
CA ALA A 99 -5.33 -11.92 -0.24
C ALA A 99 -4.71 -11.24 1.00
N TYR A 100 -5.27 -10.11 1.44
CA TYR A 100 -4.78 -9.35 2.60
C TYR A 100 -5.29 -9.87 3.94
N LEU A 101 -6.42 -10.57 3.99
CA LEU A 101 -7.01 -11.12 5.22
C LEU A 101 -6.05 -12.05 5.99
N PRO A 102 -5.45 -13.09 5.38
CA PRO A 102 -4.54 -14.01 6.08
C PRO A 102 -3.30 -13.31 6.64
N VAL A 103 -2.82 -12.28 5.93
CA VAL A 103 -1.64 -11.49 6.33
C VAL A 103 -1.91 -10.71 7.63
N GLN A 104 -3.13 -10.22 7.83
CA GLN A 104 -3.51 -9.49 9.05
C GLN A 104 -3.74 -10.41 10.25
N ILE A 105 -4.27 -11.61 10.01
CA ILE A 105 -4.63 -12.55 11.08
C ILE A 105 -3.38 -13.21 11.67
N VAL A 106 -2.37 -13.48 10.83
CA VAL A 106 -1.18 -14.22 11.28
C VAL A 106 -0.02 -13.29 11.60
N LYS A 107 0.23 -13.10 12.90
CA LYS A 107 1.36 -12.32 13.44
C LYS A 107 2.67 -13.12 13.39
N LYS A 108 3.14 -13.48 12.19
CA LYS A 108 4.45 -14.12 11.99
C LYS A 108 5.34 -13.29 11.09
N ARG A 109 6.62 -13.16 11.47
CA ARG A 109 7.64 -12.41 10.72
C ARG A 109 7.68 -12.78 9.23
N LYS A 110 7.67 -14.08 8.91
CA LYS A 110 7.67 -14.55 7.51
C LYS A 110 6.41 -14.12 6.73
N ILE A 111 5.25 -14.10 7.38
CA ILE A 111 3.97 -13.71 6.75
C ILE A 111 3.90 -12.18 6.59
N PHE A 112 4.50 -11.42 7.51
CA PHE A 112 4.68 -9.99 7.35
C PHE A 112 5.44 -9.65 6.07
N PHE A 113 6.60 -10.29 5.84
CA PHE A 113 7.38 -10.10 4.61
C PHE A 113 6.62 -10.51 3.36
N PHE A 114 5.93 -11.65 3.39
CA PHE A 114 5.07 -12.09 2.30
C PHE A 114 3.98 -11.05 1.98
N GLY A 115 3.38 -10.46 3.01
CA GLY A 115 2.43 -9.35 2.88
C GLY A 115 3.03 -8.10 2.22
N LEU A 116 4.28 -7.76 2.54
CA LEU A 116 4.99 -6.66 1.89
C LEU A 116 5.24 -6.95 0.40
N THR A 117 5.66 -8.18 0.05
CA THR A 117 5.86 -8.59 -1.35
C THR A 117 4.54 -8.57 -2.14
N LEU A 118 3.45 -9.09 -1.56
CA LEU A 118 2.12 -9.01 -2.16
C LEU A 118 1.67 -7.56 -2.37
N ALA A 119 1.96 -6.66 -1.42
CA ALA A 119 1.62 -5.25 -1.57
C ALA A 119 2.33 -4.59 -2.75
N ILE A 120 3.61 -4.91 -2.95
CA ILE A 120 4.40 -4.44 -4.09
C ILE A 120 3.85 -5.00 -5.39
N PHE A 121 3.64 -6.32 -5.46
CA PHE A 121 3.14 -6.98 -6.66
C PHE A 121 1.78 -6.42 -7.09
N THR A 122 0.89 -6.19 -6.13
CA THR A 122 -0.44 -5.65 -6.42
C THR A 122 -0.40 -4.19 -6.88
N ASP A 123 0.56 -3.39 -6.43
CA ASP A 123 0.77 -2.02 -6.96
C ASP A 123 1.21 -2.05 -8.44
N PHE A 124 2.09 -2.98 -8.84
CA PHE A 124 2.44 -3.20 -10.25
C PHE A 124 1.21 -3.59 -11.08
N VAL A 125 0.39 -4.49 -10.58
CA VAL A 125 -0.83 -4.91 -11.29
C VAL A 125 -1.78 -3.73 -11.47
N ILE A 126 -2.04 -2.94 -10.41
CA ILE A 126 -2.93 -1.77 -10.45
C ILE A 126 -2.43 -0.73 -11.48
N LEU A 127 -1.12 -0.54 -11.58
CA LEU A 127 -0.50 0.34 -12.56
C LEU A 127 -0.74 -0.14 -13.99
N LEU A 128 -0.72 -1.46 -14.24
CA LEU A 128 -0.96 -2.03 -15.56
C LEU A 128 -2.45 -2.06 -15.95
N VAL A 129 -3.39 -2.09 -15.00
CA VAL A 129 -4.86 -2.09 -15.25
C VAL A 129 -5.32 -1.06 -16.31
N PRO A 130 -4.89 0.22 -16.31
CA PRO A 130 -5.32 1.19 -17.31
C PRO A 130 -4.83 0.87 -18.75
N ILE A 131 -3.77 0.08 -18.94
CA ILE A 131 -3.18 -0.17 -20.28
C ILE A 131 -4.10 -1.08 -21.14
N PRO A 132 -4.53 -2.28 -20.70
CA PRO A 132 -5.48 -3.09 -21.46
C PRO A 132 -6.81 -2.36 -21.70
N LEU A 133 -7.25 -1.56 -20.72
CA LEU A 133 -8.43 -0.71 -20.83
C LEU A 133 -8.32 0.28 -21.99
N THR A 134 -7.16 0.91 -22.18
CA THR A 134 -6.94 1.85 -23.30
C THR A 134 -6.96 1.19 -24.65
N TRP A 135 -6.62 -0.09 -24.76
CA TRP A 135 -6.57 -0.77 -26.05
C TRP A 135 -7.95 -1.12 -26.61
N SER A 136 -8.93 -1.44 -25.75
CA SER A 136 -10.30 -1.79 -26.18
C SER A 136 -11.17 -0.58 -26.54
N LEU A 137 -10.63 0.63 -26.48
CA LEU A 137 -11.40 1.87 -26.67
C LEU A 137 -10.60 2.80 -27.58
N ARG A 138 -11.05 3.01 -28.82
CA ARG A 138 -10.55 4.09 -29.69
C ARG A 138 -10.84 5.45 -29.01
N VAL A 139 -10.03 5.83 -28.03
CA VAL A 139 -10.20 7.07 -27.26
C VAL A 139 -9.47 8.23 -27.91
N SER A 140 -10.10 9.41 -27.86
CA SER A 140 -9.51 10.67 -28.27
C SER A 140 -8.29 11.04 -27.42
N LEU A 141 -7.31 11.72 -28.05
CA LEU A 141 -5.99 12.08 -27.50
C LEU A 141 -6.03 12.67 -26.08
N ARG A 142 -7.05 13.47 -25.73
CA ARG A 142 -7.20 14.06 -24.39
C ARG A 142 -7.36 13.02 -23.27
N LYS A 143 -8.07 11.91 -23.54
CA LYS A 143 -8.20 10.81 -22.57
C LYS A 143 -6.90 10.03 -22.48
N LYS A 144 -6.20 9.85 -23.60
CA LYS A 144 -4.88 9.18 -23.65
C LYS A 144 -3.82 9.92 -22.82
N ILE A 145 -3.79 11.25 -22.89
CA ILE A 145 -2.85 12.08 -22.11
C ILE A 145 -3.05 11.88 -20.60
N LYS A 146 -4.29 11.93 -20.10
CA LYS A 146 -4.59 11.71 -18.67
C LYS A 146 -4.10 10.34 -18.17
N ILE A 147 -4.16 9.34 -19.03
CA ILE A 147 -3.78 7.97 -18.69
C ILE A 147 -2.26 7.82 -18.71
N ILE A 148 -1.58 8.44 -19.67
CA ILE A 148 -0.12 8.49 -19.71
C ILE A 148 0.43 9.21 -18.47
N THR A 149 -0.20 10.30 -18.02
CA THR A 149 0.20 10.98 -16.77
C THR A 149 -0.04 10.09 -15.54
N LEU A 150 -1.17 9.41 -15.47
CA LEU A 150 -1.48 8.46 -14.38
C LEU A 150 -0.48 7.29 -14.35
N LEU A 151 -0.16 6.72 -15.53
CA LEU A 151 0.76 5.61 -15.68
C LEU A 151 2.21 6.01 -15.38
N GLY A 152 2.63 7.20 -15.82
CA GLY A 152 3.96 7.74 -15.58
C GLY A 152 4.24 8.00 -14.11
N ALA A 153 3.26 8.55 -13.38
CA ALA A 153 3.36 8.73 -11.93
C ALA A 153 3.50 7.38 -11.21
N GLY A 154 2.70 6.37 -11.62
CA GLY A 154 2.83 5.00 -11.10
C GLY A 154 4.21 4.40 -11.40
N GLY A 155 4.74 4.60 -12.61
CA GLY A 155 6.00 4.01 -13.06
C GLY A 155 7.19 4.41 -12.19
N ILE A 156 7.26 5.71 -11.86
CA ILE A 156 8.28 6.25 -10.95
C ILE A 156 8.13 5.65 -9.54
N ALA A 157 6.90 5.52 -9.04
CA ALA A 157 6.64 4.90 -7.74
C ALA A 157 7.05 3.42 -7.70
N THR A 158 6.83 2.66 -8.78
CA THR A 158 7.30 1.27 -8.88
C THR A 158 8.82 1.15 -8.96
N GLY A 159 9.52 2.10 -9.60
CA GLY A 159 10.98 2.14 -9.60
C GLY A 159 11.56 2.30 -8.19
N MET A 160 10.98 3.21 -7.39
CA MET A 160 11.30 3.36 -5.96
C MET A 160 11.05 2.08 -5.17
N THR A 161 10.01 1.33 -5.55
CA THR A 161 9.61 0.08 -4.87
C THR A 161 10.60 -1.07 -5.10
N ILE A 162 11.30 -1.12 -6.24
CA ILE A 162 12.33 -2.14 -6.51
C ILE A 162 13.51 -2.00 -5.52
N LEU A 163 13.90 -0.76 -5.21
CA LEU A 163 14.94 -0.48 -4.21
C LEU A 163 14.51 -0.94 -2.82
N ARG A 164 13.22 -0.77 -2.48
CA ARG A 164 12.64 -1.27 -1.23
C ARG A 164 12.69 -2.80 -1.16
N MET A 165 12.41 -3.52 -2.26
CA MET A 165 12.48 -4.98 -2.26
C MET A 165 13.91 -5.48 -2.06
N TYR A 166 14.90 -4.83 -2.66
CA TYR A 166 16.31 -5.15 -2.44
C TYR A 166 16.72 -4.98 -0.96
N LYS A 167 16.31 -3.88 -0.32
CA LYS A 167 16.55 -3.66 1.12
C LYS A 167 15.81 -4.66 2.00
N ALA A 168 14.57 -5.01 1.65
CA ALA A 168 13.78 -6.00 2.39
C ALA A 168 14.38 -7.42 2.35
N VAL A 169 15.06 -7.78 1.25
CA VAL A 169 15.78 -9.05 1.16
C VAL A 169 17.05 -9.04 2.02
N LYS A 170 17.79 -7.92 2.06
CA LYS A 170 18.94 -7.78 2.98
C LYS A 170 18.54 -7.83 4.46
N PHE A 171 17.34 -7.35 4.80
CA PHE A 171 16.78 -7.42 6.16
C PHE A 171 16.57 -8.86 6.67
N ILE A 172 16.41 -9.86 5.79
CA ILE A 172 16.17 -11.24 6.20
C ILE A 172 17.42 -11.87 6.87
N ASP A 173 18.60 -11.32 6.60
CA ASP A 173 19.89 -11.89 6.99
C ASP A 173 20.63 -11.10 8.10
N SER A 174 20.12 -9.93 8.53
CA SER A 174 20.75 -9.08 9.54
C SER A 174 20.16 -9.25 10.94
N ASN A 175 21.02 -9.25 11.97
CA ASN A 175 20.62 -9.33 13.38
C ASN A 175 20.09 -7.99 13.94
N ASP A 176 20.20 -6.89 13.20
CA ASP A 176 19.81 -5.54 13.64
C ASP A 176 18.45 -5.10 13.11
N VAL A 177 17.42 -5.47 13.86
CA VAL A 177 16.02 -5.23 13.51
C VAL A 177 15.66 -3.73 13.47
N THR A 178 16.26 -2.89 14.33
CA THR A 178 15.84 -1.49 14.53
C THR A 178 16.38 -0.53 13.47
N ALA A 179 17.67 -0.65 13.12
CA ALA A 179 18.33 0.23 12.16
C ALA A 179 17.86 -0.04 10.72
N ASP A 180 17.73 -1.32 10.35
CA ASP A 180 17.34 -1.68 8.98
C ASP A 180 15.85 -1.45 8.71
N PHE A 181 14.99 -1.57 9.73
CA PHE A 181 13.57 -1.25 9.58
C PHE A 181 13.35 0.26 9.41
N GLY A 182 14.09 1.10 10.14
CA GLY A 182 14.11 2.55 9.91
C GLY A 182 14.50 2.93 8.48
N SER A 183 15.57 2.31 7.95
CA SER A 183 16.02 2.50 6.55
C SER A 183 14.99 2.03 5.51
N LEU A 184 14.23 0.97 5.82
CA LEU A 184 13.16 0.45 4.97
C LEU A 184 11.94 1.38 4.94
N ILE A 185 11.54 1.93 6.09
CA ILE A 185 10.42 2.88 6.18
C ILE A 185 10.80 4.22 5.53
N LEU A 186 12.01 4.76 5.76
CA LEU A 186 12.45 6.03 5.18
C LEU A 186 12.50 6.04 3.63
N THR A 187 12.46 4.85 3.01
CA THR A 187 12.41 4.68 1.55
C THR A 187 10.97 4.56 1.02
N THR A 188 9.94 4.62 1.88
CA THR A 188 8.51 4.54 1.55
C THR A 188 7.84 5.91 1.66
#